data_AF-A0A8J5NBN6-F1
#
_entry.id   AF-A0A8J5NBN6-F1
#
_cell.length_a   1.000
_cell.length_b   1.000
_cell.length_c   1.000
_cell.angle_alpha   90.00
_cell.angle_beta   90.00
_cell.angle_gamma   90.00
#
_symmetry.space_group_name_H-M   'P 1'
#
loop_
_entity.id
_entity.type
_entity.pdbx_description
1 polymer ?
#
loop_
_entity_poly.entity_id
_entity_poly.type
_entity_poly.pdbx_seq_one_letter_code
_entity_poly.pdbx_strand_id
1 'polypeptide(L)'
;MRQFGRWFICYNIYAWGCPVVVGLVAVLMDTLKPSGAALPYFVSPNCWFRDKASAWAYMYGIVLVLLMVNLCLFIHLAYRFKRMFNVQPSATRPRQFGLRLRVHLTLMVIMGLGWAGELRVTNFTSCNWR
;
A
#
# COMPACT_ATOMS: atom_id res chain seq x y z
N MET A 1 -2.84 6.72 -32.00
CA MET A 1 -2.71 5.52 -31.13
C MET A 1 -1.32 5.30 -30.49
N ARG A 2 -0.35 6.24 -30.56
CA ARG A 2 1.02 6.01 -30.01
C ARG A 2 1.29 6.52 -28.58
N GLN A 3 0.47 7.42 -28.03
CA GLN A 3 0.73 8.00 -26.70
C GLN A 3 0.27 7.11 -25.53
N PHE A 4 -0.76 6.27 -25.71
CA PHE A 4 -1.24 5.35 -24.65
C PHE A 4 -0.20 4.28 -24.29
N GLY A 5 0.61 3.81 -25.25
CA GLY A 5 1.56 2.72 -25.03
C GLY A 5 2.68 3.05 -24.03
N ARG A 6 3.24 4.26 -24.10
CA ARG A 6 4.33 4.68 -23.19
C ARG A 6 3.85 4.78 -21.73
N TRP A 7 2.68 5.36 -21.51
CA TRP A 7 2.08 5.44 -20.17
C TRP A 7 1.70 4.07 -19.63
N PHE A 8 1.17 3.19 -20.48
CA PHE A 8 0.83 1.82 -20.12
C PHE A 8 2.05 1.01 -19.69
N ILE A 9 3.17 1.12 -20.42
CA ILE A 9 4.43 0.45 -20.09
C ILE A 9 4.98 0.97 -18.76
N CYS A 10 5.01 2.29 -18.55
CA CYS A 10 5.45 2.84 -17.25
C CYS A 10 4.58 2.37 -16.10
N TYR A 11 3.26 2.29 -16.29
CA TYR A 11 2.34 1.80 -15.26
C TYR A 11 2.54 0.31 -14.96
N ASN A 12 2.83 -0.49 -16.00
CA ASN A 12 3.17 -1.91 -15.85
C ASN A 12 4.48 -2.08 -15.07
N ILE A 13 5.54 -1.37 -15.45
CA ILE A 13 6.83 -1.42 -14.77
C ILE A 13 6.69 -0.98 -13.31
N TYR A 14 5.87 0.04 -13.02
CA TYR A 14 5.58 0.45 -11.66
C TYR A 14 4.83 -0.65 -10.87
N ALA A 15 3.78 -1.23 -11.46
CA ALA A 15 2.95 -2.25 -10.82
C ALA A 15 3.72 -3.54 -10.51
N TRP A 16 4.62 -3.98 -11.39
CA TRP A 16 5.41 -5.21 -11.21
C TRP A 16 6.76 -4.96 -10.56
N GLY A 17 7.43 -3.86 -10.90
CA GLY A 17 8.75 -3.52 -10.39
C GLY A 17 8.72 -3.17 -8.91
N CYS A 18 7.70 -2.48 -8.43
CA CYS A 18 7.60 -2.13 -7.00
C CYS A 18 7.56 -3.38 -6.09
N PRO A 19 6.68 -4.38 -6.32
CA PRO A 19 6.69 -5.64 -5.58
C PRO A 19 8.02 -6.41 -5.68
N VAL A 20 8.63 -6.46 -6.86
CA VAL A 20 9.90 -7.17 -7.08
C VAL A 20 11.04 -6.51 -6.31
N VAL A 21 11.13 -5.17 -6.34
CA VAL A 21 12.16 -4.42 -5.60
C VAL A 21 11.97 -4.60 -4.10
N VAL A 22 10.73 -4.51 -3.62
CA VAL A 22 10.38 -4.77 -2.22
C VAL A 22 10.82 -6.17 -1.78
N GLY A 23 10.46 -7.20 -2.56
CA GLY A 23 10.85 -8.58 -2.28
C GLY A 23 12.35 -8.78 -2.31
N LEU A 24 13.04 -8.17 -3.29
CA LEU A 24 14.49 -8.24 -3.41
C LEU A 24 15.19 -7.61 -2.21
N VAL A 25 14.75 -6.45 -1.74
CA VAL A 25 15.29 -5.80 -0.53
C VAL A 25 15.08 -6.69 0.69
N ALA A 26 13.90 -7.31 0.83
CA ALA A 26 13.63 -8.22 1.93
C ALA A 26 14.57 -9.45 1.94
N VAL A 27 14.82 -10.05 0.76
CA VAL A 27 15.75 -11.18 0.60
C VAL A 27 17.21 -10.75 0.83
N LEU A 28 17.60 -9.57 0.35
CA LEU A 28 18.94 -9.02 0.57
C LEU A 28 19.22 -8.77 2.05
N MET A 29 18.23 -8.24 2.78
CA MET A 29 18.34 -8.06 4.22
C MET A 29 18.47 -9.39 4.98
N ASP A 30 17.77 -10.44 4.53
CA ASP A 30 17.85 -11.78 5.14
C ASP A 30 19.19 -12.51 4.86
N THR A 31 19.78 -12.25 3.68
CA THR A 31 21.05 -12.85 3.24
C THR A 31 22.27 -12.14 3.83
N LEU A 32 22.27 -10.80 3.89
CA LEU A 32 23.41 -10.01 4.37
C LEU A 32 23.55 -10.01 5.90
N LYS A 33 22.47 -10.35 6.63
CA LYS A 33 22.43 -10.40 8.10
C LYS A 33 23.22 -9.26 8.80
N PRO A 34 23.04 -7.98 8.40
CA PRO A 34 23.83 -6.90 8.98
C PRO A 34 23.57 -6.83 10.49
N SER A 35 24.65 -6.76 11.27
CA SER A 35 24.60 -6.70 12.74
C SER A 35 23.75 -5.51 13.19
N GLY A 36 22.62 -5.79 13.85
CA GLY A 36 21.67 -4.77 14.34
C GLY A 36 20.37 -4.65 13.53
N ALA A 37 20.23 -5.36 12.41
CA ALA A 37 18.94 -5.44 11.69
C ALA A 37 18.03 -6.53 12.27
N ALA A 38 16.72 -6.29 12.26
CA ALA A 38 15.74 -7.31 12.54
C ALA A 38 15.72 -8.30 11.35
N LEU A 39 16.30 -9.49 11.50
CA LEU A 39 16.30 -10.49 10.43
C LEU A 39 14.89 -11.03 10.24
N PRO A 40 14.39 -11.15 9.00
CA PRO A 40 13.04 -11.64 8.77
C PRO A 40 12.88 -13.17 8.87
N TYR A 41 13.95 -13.97 8.89
CA TYR A 41 13.89 -15.44 9.10
C TYR A 41 12.87 -16.15 8.18
N PHE A 42 12.80 -15.77 6.90
CA PHE A 42 11.85 -16.35 5.95
C PHE A 42 12.04 -17.86 5.71
N VAL A 43 13.20 -18.41 6.06
CA VAL A 43 13.59 -19.82 5.92
C VAL A 43 13.44 -20.57 7.24
N SER A 44 12.24 -20.55 7.83
CA SER A 44 11.93 -21.37 9.00
C SER A 44 10.60 -22.10 8.77
N PRO A 45 10.52 -23.43 9.01
CA PRO A 45 9.42 -24.26 8.50
C PRO A 45 8.04 -23.95 9.10
N ASN A 46 7.97 -23.20 10.21
CA ASN A 46 6.74 -23.04 10.98
C ASN A 46 6.21 -21.60 11.10
N CYS A 47 7.01 -20.55 10.85
CA CYS A 47 6.59 -19.15 11.00
C CYS A 47 7.31 -18.24 9.99
N TRP A 48 6.56 -17.38 9.30
CA TRP A 48 7.10 -16.44 8.29
C TRP A 48 7.93 -15.31 8.91
N PHE A 49 7.70 -15.00 10.18
CA PHE A 49 8.47 -14.04 10.97
C PHE A 49 8.76 -14.65 12.34
N ARG A 50 9.94 -14.43 12.91
CA ARG A 50 10.32 -14.88 14.26
C ARG A 50 10.22 -13.78 15.33
N ASP A 51 10.18 -12.52 14.91
CA ASP A 51 10.09 -11.37 15.80
C ASP A 51 8.96 -10.43 15.37
N LYS A 52 8.19 -9.94 16.36
CA LYS A 52 7.14 -8.91 16.14
C LYS A 52 7.71 -7.66 15.47
N ALA A 53 8.95 -7.30 15.80
CA ALA A 53 9.66 -6.16 15.22
C ALA A 53 9.95 -6.36 13.72
N SER A 54 10.38 -7.56 13.31
CA SER A 54 10.62 -7.89 11.90
C SER A 54 9.32 -7.88 11.08
N ALA A 55 8.24 -8.46 11.61
CA ALA A 55 6.93 -8.42 10.95
C ALA A 55 6.43 -6.98 10.75
N TRP A 56 6.59 -6.13 11.77
CA TRP A 56 6.24 -4.71 11.70
C TRP A 56 7.06 -3.93 10.67
N ALA A 57 8.38 -4.13 10.65
CA ALA A 57 9.27 -3.37 9.77
C ALA A 57 9.06 -3.72 8.29
N TYR A 58 8.98 -5.01 7.94
CA TYR A 58 8.96 -5.44 6.53
C TYR A 58 7.57 -5.54 5.93
N MET A 59 6.58 -5.98 6.71
CA MET A 59 5.22 -6.18 6.18
C MET A 59 4.33 -4.97 6.46
N TYR A 60 4.21 -4.57 7.73
CA TYR A 60 3.35 -3.42 8.08
C TYR A 60 3.94 -2.07 7.64
N GLY A 61 5.27 -1.94 7.55
CA GLY A 61 5.91 -0.71 7.07
C GLY A 61 5.52 -0.37 5.63
N ILE A 62 5.60 -1.34 4.72
CA ILE A 62 5.27 -1.15 3.30
C ILE A 62 3.79 -0.82 3.14
N VAL A 63 2.95 -1.51 3.90
CA VAL A 63 1.50 -1.28 3.94
C VAL A 63 1.16 0.12 4.42
N LEU A 64 1.83 0.57 5.47
CA LEU A 64 1.64 1.91 6.01
C LEU A 64 2.00 2.96 4.96
N VAL A 65 3.10 2.77 4.22
CA VAL A 65 3.47 3.66 3.11
C VAL A 65 2.37 3.68 2.03
N LEU A 66 1.83 2.53 1.63
CA LEU A 66 0.73 2.46 0.67
C LEU A 66 -0.53 3.20 1.16
N LEU A 67 -0.88 3.04 2.44
CA LEU A 67 -2.01 3.74 3.06
C LEU A 67 -1.79 5.27 3.09
N MET A 68 -0.58 5.72 3.42
CA MET A 68 -0.22 7.13 3.44
C MET A 68 -0.32 7.76 2.05
N VAL A 69 0.18 7.09 1.01
CA VAL A 69 0.07 7.56 -0.38
C VAL A 69 -1.42 7.67 -0.79
N ASN A 70 -2.24 6.66 -0.49
CA ASN A 70 -3.67 6.71 -0.77
C ASN A 70 -4.38 7.84 -0.03
N LEU A 71 -3.99 8.12 1.21
CA LEU A 71 -4.52 9.24 2.00
C LEU A 71 -4.15 10.60 1.39
N CYS A 72 -2.90 10.80 0.98
CA CYS A 72 -2.47 12.02 0.30
C CYS A 72 -3.25 12.26 -1.01
N LEU A 73 -3.47 11.20 -1.81
CA LEU A 73 -4.28 11.27 -3.02
C LEU A 73 -5.73 11.64 -2.72
N PHE A 74 -6.30 11.08 -1.66
CA PHE A 74 -7.66 11.41 -1.20
C PHE A 74 -7.77 12.90 -0.78
N ILE A 75 -6.81 13.38 0.01
CA ILE A 75 -6.76 14.78 0.45
C ILE A 75 -6.66 15.72 -0.77
N HIS A 76 -5.78 15.42 -1.72
CA HIS A 76 -5.64 16.23 -2.93
C HIS A 76 -6.93 16.26 -3.76
N LEU A 77 -7.64 15.11 -3.88
CA LEU A 77 -8.93 15.04 -4.55
C LEU A 77 -10.01 15.83 -3.79
N ALA A 78 -10.02 15.80 -2.46
CA ALA A 78 -10.93 16.55 -1.61
C ALA A 78 -10.71 18.07 -1.72
N TYR A 79 -9.45 18.52 -1.77
CA TYR A 79 -9.13 19.93 -2.04
C TYR A 79 -9.59 20.37 -3.41
N ARG A 80 -9.35 19.56 -4.45
CA ARG A 80 -9.88 19.84 -5.79
C ARG A 80 -11.41 19.86 -5.82
N PHE A 81 -12.07 18.98 -5.06
CA PHE A 81 -13.52 18.97 -4.94
C PHE A 81 -14.04 20.27 -4.33
N LYS A 82 -13.51 20.68 -3.17
CA LYS A 82 -13.91 21.95 -2.53
C LYS A 82 -13.73 23.13 -3.46
N ARG A 83 -12.60 23.21 -4.17
CA ARG A 83 -12.33 24.30 -5.11
C ARG A 83 -13.28 24.30 -6.31
N MET A 84 -13.59 23.14 -6.88
CA MET A 84 -14.53 23.03 -8.00
C MET A 84 -15.96 23.37 -7.58
N PHE A 85 -16.41 22.87 -6.42
CA PHE A 85 -17.74 23.14 -5.88
C PHE A 85 -17.96 24.63 -5.57
N ASN A 86 -16.92 25.33 -5.10
CA ASN A 86 -17.00 26.74 -4.72
C ASN A 86 -16.91 27.72 -5.92
N VAL A 87 -16.28 27.30 -7.04
CA VAL A 87 -16.03 28.17 -8.21
C VAL A 87 -17.09 27.98 -9.30
N GLN A 88 -17.66 26.78 -9.43
CA GLN A 88 -18.70 26.51 -10.43
C GLN A 88 -19.62 25.39 -9.94
N PRO A 89 -20.88 25.68 -9.55
CA PRO A 89 -21.92 24.67 -9.41
C PRO A 89 -22.37 24.22 -10.81
N SER A 90 -21.43 23.84 -11.68
CA SER A 90 -21.71 23.51 -13.08
C SER A 90 -22.30 22.10 -13.16
N ALA A 91 -23.58 22.03 -13.54
CA ALA A 91 -24.40 20.83 -13.69
C ALA A 91 -23.90 19.80 -14.73
N THR A 92 -22.73 19.97 -15.35
CA THR A 92 -22.40 19.30 -16.63
C THR A 92 -21.30 18.24 -16.56
N ARG A 93 -20.57 18.04 -15.43
CA ARG A 93 -19.60 16.93 -15.28
C ARG A 93 -19.61 16.14 -13.94
N PRO A 94 -20.73 15.96 -13.23
CA PRO A 94 -20.73 15.26 -11.94
C PRO A 94 -20.37 13.77 -12.06
N ARG A 95 -20.72 13.11 -13.18
CA ARG A 95 -20.63 11.64 -13.31
C ARG A 95 -19.20 11.10 -13.37
N GLN A 96 -18.33 11.68 -14.20
CA GLN A 96 -16.92 11.24 -14.30
C GLN A 96 -16.12 11.59 -13.04
N PHE A 97 -16.42 12.72 -12.41
CA PHE A 97 -15.78 13.11 -11.16
C PHE A 97 -16.23 12.22 -9.98
N GLY A 98 -17.53 11.97 -9.86
CA GLY A 98 -18.08 11.04 -8.87
C GLY A 98 -17.56 9.62 -9.02
N LEU A 99 -17.36 9.15 -10.26
CA LEU A 99 -16.71 7.86 -10.52
C LEU A 99 -15.26 7.83 -10.01
N ARG A 100 -14.48 8.88 -10.29
CA ARG A 100 -13.10 9.00 -9.79
C ARG A 100 -13.06 9.01 -8.26
N LEU A 101 -13.95 9.77 -7.62
CA LEU A 101 -14.06 9.82 -6.16
C LEU A 101 -14.45 8.45 -5.58
N ARG A 102 -15.44 7.79 -6.18
CA ARG A 102 -15.89 6.45 -5.77
C ARG A 102 -14.75 5.45 -5.82
N VAL A 103 -13.96 5.44 -6.90
CA VAL A 103 -12.81 4.52 -7.02
C VAL A 103 -11.76 4.79 -5.94
N HIS A 104 -11.41 6.04 -5.65
CA HIS A 104 -10.43 6.38 -4.60
C HIS A 104 -10.94 6.01 -3.20
N LEU A 105 -12.23 6.27 -2.91
CA LEU A 105 -12.87 5.86 -1.66
C LEU A 105 -12.91 4.34 -1.53
N THR A 106 -13.30 3.63 -2.59
CA THR A 106 -13.32 2.17 -2.60
C THR A 106 -11.93 1.57 -2.36
N LEU A 107 -10.88 2.13 -2.98
CA LEU A 107 -9.49 1.71 -2.75
C LEU A 107 -9.07 1.91 -1.29
N MET A 108 -9.39 3.07 -0.70
CA MET A 108 -9.09 3.36 0.71
C MET A 108 -9.80 2.40 1.66
N VAL A 109 -11.09 2.13 1.42
CA VAL A 109 -11.91 1.29 2.29
C VAL A 109 -11.51 -0.18 2.17
N ILE A 110 -11.33 -0.72 0.96
CA ILE A 110 -10.95 -2.13 0.77
C ILE A 110 -9.56 -2.40 1.37
N MET A 111 -8.57 -1.56 1.08
CA MET A 111 -7.22 -1.73 1.62
C MET A 111 -7.20 -1.45 3.13
N GLY A 112 -7.76 -0.33 3.58
CA GLY A 112 -7.75 0.06 4.99
C GLY A 112 -8.48 -0.92 5.91
N LEU A 113 -9.65 -1.42 5.51
CA LEU A 113 -10.39 -2.42 6.30
C LEU A 113 -9.70 -3.78 6.32
N GLY A 114 -9.12 -4.22 5.19
CA GLY A 114 -8.35 -5.47 5.14
C GLY A 114 -7.17 -5.44 6.12
N TRP A 115 -6.39 -4.37 6.10
CA TRP A 115 -5.25 -4.19 7.01
C TRP A 115 -5.66 -3.97 8.46
N ALA A 116 -6.78 -3.27 8.72
CA ALA A 116 -7.32 -3.13 10.06
C ALA A 116 -7.85 -4.47 10.62
N GLY A 117 -8.29 -5.38 9.76
CA GLY A 117 -8.62 -6.76 10.10
C GLY A 117 -7.37 -7.52 10.53
N GLU A 118 -6.30 -7.47 9.73
CA GLU A 118 -5.02 -8.11 10.03
C GLU A 118 -4.39 -7.62 11.35
N LEU A 119 -4.45 -6.31 11.65
CA LEU A 119 -3.99 -5.75 12.93
C LEU A 119 -4.79 -6.23 14.14
N ARG A 120 -6.04 -6.64 13.95
CA ARG A 120 -6.85 -7.27 15.00
C ARG A 120 -6.58 -8.78 15.07
N VAL A 121 -6.39 -9.42 13.92
CA VAL A 121 -6.04 -10.85 13.75
C VAL A 121 -4.63 -11.18 14.20
N THR A 122 -3.72 -10.21 14.34
CA THR A 122 -2.43 -10.42 15.04
C THR A 122 -2.56 -10.79 16.51
N ASN A 123 -3.76 -10.72 17.10
CA ASN A 123 -4.04 -11.36 18.38
C ASN A 123 -4.36 -12.87 18.27
N PHE A 124 -4.55 -13.40 17.06
CA PHE A 124 -4.98 -14.77 16.76
C PHE A 124 -3.94 -15.61 16.01
N THR A 125 -2.97 -15.02 15.29
CA THR A 125 -1.81 -15.75 14.74
C THR A 125 -0.69 -15.86 15.77
N SER A 126 -0.93 -16.70 16.77
CA SER A 126 0.03 -17.13 17.78
C SER A 126 1.12 -18.03 17.19
N CYS A 127 2.11 -17.46 16.50
CA CYS A 127 3.47 -17.96 16.71
C CYS A 127 3.86 -17.43 18.09
N ASN A 128 3.97 -18.33 19.08
CA ASN A 128 4.17 -17.96 20.48
C ASN A 128 5.48 -17.16 20.64
N TRP A 129 5.37 -15.82 20.57
CA TRP A 129 6.47 -14.86 20.73
C TRP A 129 6.85 -14.79 22.21
N ARG A 130 7.51 -15.84 22.72
CA ARG A 130 8.22 -15.75 24.00
C ARG A 130 9.52 -14.97 23.83
#